data_AF-A0AAP7LUY7-F1
#
_entry.id   AF-A0AAP7LUY7-F1
#
_cell.length_a   1.000
_cell.length_b   1.000
_cell.length_c   1.000
_cell.angle_alpha   90.00
_cell.angle_beta   90.00
_cell.angle_gamma   90.00
#
_symmetry.space_group_name_H-M   'P 1'
#
loop_
_entity.id
_entity.type
_entity.pdbx_description
1 polymer ?
#
loop_
_entity_poly.entity_id
_entity_poly.type
_entity_poly.pdbx_seq_one_letter_code
_entity_poly.pdbx_strand_id
1 'polypeptide(L)' 'MANTVYSIVTINENGGEMVESFSNKETALIEVNKMKRHFRLLNIQNVKVYLSELNYDSKQNRILDDKLVNPQSTLKIEC' A
#
# COMPACT_ATOMS: atom_id res chain seq x y z
N MET A 1 19.95 -7.83 6.48
CA MET A 1 19.94 -6.41 6.08
C MET A 1 18.49 -6.08 5.88
N ALA A 2 17.97 -5.14 6.66
CA ALA A 2 16.60 -4.67 6.46
C ALA A 2 16.61 -3.81 5.19
N ASN A 3 15.71 -4.14 4.26
CA ASN A 3 15.47 -3.35 3.07
C ASN A 3 14.15 -2.61 3.25
N THR A 4 14.06 -1.40 2.71
CA THR A 4 12.77 -0.71 2.63
C THR A 4 12.01 -1.24 1.42
N VAL A 5 10.74 -1.61 1.63
CA VAL A 5 9.77 -1.88 0.57
C VAL A 5 8.64 -0.86 0.65
N TYR A 6 8.03 -0.61 -0.49
CA TYR A 6 6.92 0.32 -0.63
C TYR A 6 5.65 -0.50 -0.80
N SER A 7 4.79 -0.47 0.21
CA SER A 7 3.57 -1.26 0.24
C SER A 7 2.35 -0.38 0.00
N ILE A 8 1.51 -0.82 -0.92
CA ILE A 8 0.18 -0.26 -1.14
C ILE A 8 -0.76 -1.02 -0.23
N VAL A 9 -1.39 -0.32 0.71
CA VAL A 9 -2.38 -0.89 1.64
C VAL A 9 -3.74 -0.33 1.31
N THR A 10 -4.63 -1.18 0.81
CA THR A 10 -6.02 -0.83 0.50
C THR A 10 -6.90 -1.29 1.65
N ILE A 11 -7.65 -0.36 2.24
CA ILE A 11 -8.60 -0.62 3.33
C ILE A 11 -10.00 -0.31 2.82
N ASN A 12 -10.89 -1.30 2.85
CA ASN A 12 -12.30 -1.11 2.51
C ASN A 12 -13.15 -0.75 3.74
N GLU A 13 -14.44 -0.46 3.52
CA GLU A 13 -15.40 -0.09 4.57
C GLU A 13 -15.56 -1.13 5.69
N ASN A 14 -15.27 -2.41 5.41
CA ASN A 14 -15.38 -3.50 6.37
C ASN A 14 -14.08 -3.73 7.15
N GLY A 15 -13.07 -2.86 6.97
CA GLY A 15 -11.73 -3.03 7.55
C GLY A 15 -10.91 -4.14 6.89
N GLY A 16 -11.34 -4.64 5.73
CA GLY A 16 -10.58 -5.60 4.94
C GLY A 16 -9.36 -4.93 4.32
N GLU A 17 -8.19 -5.54 4.52
CA GLU A 17 -6.91 -5.03 4.04
C GLU A 17 -6.39 -5.87 2.87
N MET A 18 -5.96 -5.21 1.80
CA MET A 18 -5.20 -5.82 0.71
C MET A 18 -3.86 -5.12 0.59
N VAL A 19 -2.78 -5.90 0.52
CA VAL A 19 -1.41 -5.37 0.46
C VAL A 19 -0.66 -5.88 -0.76
N GLU A 20 -0.07 -4.95 -1.49
CA GLU A 20 0.92 -5.22 -2.54
C GLU A 20 2.21 -4.49 -2.22
N SER A 21 3.37 -5.15 -2.37
CA SER A 21 4.66 -4.58 -1.97
C SER A 21 5.63 -4.54 -3.14
N PHE A 22 6.39 -3.45 -3.23
CA PHE A 22 7.31 -3.16 -4.32
C PHE A 22 8.68 -2.78 -3.77
N SER A 23 9.75 -3.17 -4.47
CA SER A 23 11.11 -2.77 -4.14
C SER A 23 11.42 -1.31 -4.49
N ASN A 24 10.59 -0.67 -5.34
CA ASN A 24 10.76 0.70 -5.80
C ASN A 24 9.48 1.52 -5.61
N LYS A 25 9.64 2.73 -5.05
CA LYS A 25 8.59 3.73 -4.83
C LYS A 25 7.86 4.12 -6.11
N GLU A 26 8.61 4.28 -7.21
CA GLU A 26 8.05 4.70 -8.49
C GLU A 26 7.06 3.67 -9.04
N THR A 27 7.41 2.39 -8.96
CA THR A 27 6.52 1.30 -9.35
C THR A 27 5.25 1.27 -8.50
N ALA A 28 5.38 1.42 -7.18
CA ALA A 28 4.22 1.51 -6.28
C ALA A 28 3.31 2.71 -6.64
N LEU A 29 3.89 3.87 -6.95
CA LEU A 29 3.12 5.06 -7.37
C LEU A 29 2.41 4.88 -8.71
N ILE A 30 3.04 4.19 -9.67
CA ILE A 30 2.41 3.82 -10.95
C ILE A 30 1.17 2.96 -10.68
N GLU A 31 1.28 1.97 -9.79
CA GLU A 31 0.17 1.07 -9.48
C GLU A 31 -0.96 1.79 -8.75
N VAL A 32 -0.64 2.64 -7.77
CA VAL A 32 -1.64 3.54 -7.13
C VAL A 32 -2.40 4.36 -8.17
N ASN A 33 -1.72 4.92 -9.18
CA ASN A 33 -2.38 5.69 -10.22
C ASN A 33 -3.31 4.84 -11.10
N LYS A 34 -2.94 3.59 -11.40
CA LYS A 34 -3.83 2.64 -12.09
C LYS A 34 -5.06 2.32 -11.24
N MET A 35 -4.87 2.03 -9.94
CA MET A 35 -5.97 1.78 -9.01
C MET A 35 -6.93 2.96 -8.95
N LYS A 36 -6.42 4.20 -8.83
CA LYS A 36 -7.25 5.41 -8.83
C LYS A 36 -8.11 5.53 -10.10
N ARG A 37 -7.54 5.18 -11.26
CA ARG A 37 -8.28 5.16 -12.52
C ARG A 37 -9.35 4.07 -12.51
N HIS A 38 -9.03 2.86 -12.06
CA HIS A 38 -9.98 1.75 -11.98
C HIS A 38 -11.13 2.04 -11.02
N PHE A 39 -10.85 2.56 -9.83
CA PHE A 39 -11.88 2.89 -8.85
C PHE A 39 -12.86 3.94 -9.40
N ARG A 40 -12.36 4.95 -10.11
CA ARG A 40 -13.21 5.92 -10.80
C ARG A 40 -14.06 5.30 -11.91
N LEU A 41 -13.49 4.41 -12.72
CA LEU A 41 -14.24 3.77 -13.82
C LEU A 41 -15.32 2.82 -13.31
N LEU A 42 -15.06 2.14 -12.20
CA LEU A 42 -15.95 1.17 -11.58
C LEU A 42 -16.88 1.79 -10.53
N ASN A 43 -16.79 3.09 -10.28
CA ASN A 43 -17.50 3.80 -9.20
C ASN A 43 -17.34 3.13 -7.82
N ILE A 44 -16.13 2.64 -7.51
CA ILE A 44 -15.81 2.09 -6.20
C ILE A 44 -15.73 3.25 -5.20
N GLN A 45 -16.45 3.11 -4.09
CA GLN A 45 -16.52 4.07 -2.98
C GLN A 45 -16.11 3.40 -1.67
N ASN A 46 -15.91 4.20 -0.62
CA ASN A 46 -15.56 3.78 0.72
C ASN A 46 -14.26 2.95 0.79
N VAL A 47 -13.25 3.39 0.04
CA VAL A 47 -11.93 2.74 0.00
C VAL A 47 -10.84 3.77 0.24
N LYS A 48 -9.90 3.43 1.13
CA LYS A 48 -8.70 4.21 1.39
C LYS A 48 -7.47 3.43 0.94
N VAL A 49 -6.61 4.09 0.18
CA VAL A 49 -5.34 3.49 -0.28
C VAL A 49 -4.17 4.28 0.28
N TYR A 50 -3.34 3.60 1.05
CA TYR A 50 -2.13 4.14 1.64
C TYR A 50 -0.90 3.62 0.90
N LEU A 51 0.11 4.47 0.78
CA LEU A 51 1.46 4.08 0.41
C LEU A 51 2.32 4.12 1.66
N SER A 52 2.80 2.96 2.09
CA SER A 52 3.59 2.76 3.30
C SER A 52 5.02 2.40 2.96
N GLU A 53 5.97 2.92 3.72
CA GLU A 53 7.37 2.47 3.69
C GLU A 53 7.55 1.47 4.83
N LEU A 54 7.85 0.21 4.50
CA LEU A 54 7.96 -0.90 5.44
C LEU A 54 9.37 -1.49 5.44
N ASN A 55 9.85 -1.90 6.61
CA ASN A 55 11.07 -2.65 6.78
C ASN A 55 10.81 -4.12 6.46
N TYR A 56 11.63 -4.67 5.59
CA TYR A 56 11.52 -6.03 5.12
C TYR A 56 12.85 -6.77 5.31
N ASP A 57 12.78 -7.95 5.91
CA ASP A 57 13.91 -8.87 6.00
C ASP A 57 13.90 -9.81 4.80
N SER A 58 14.81 -9.58 3.85
CA SER A 58 14.97 -10.42 2.66
C SER A 58 15.48 -11.82 2.97
N LYS A 59 16.14 -12.04 4.10
CA LYS A 59 16.62 -13.39 4.49
C LYS A 59 15.49 -14.24 5.06
N GLN A 60 14.56 -13.61 5.77
CA GLN A 60 13.41 -14.27 6.41
C GLN A 60 12.13 -14.13 5.60
N ASN A 61 12.18 -13.41 4.48
CA ASN A 61 11.06 -13.12 3.59
C ASN A 61 9.83 -12.59 4.33
N ARG A 62 10.03 -11.59 5.21
CA ARG A 62 8.93 -11.03 6.03
C ARG A 62 9.05 -9.53 6.27
N ILE A 63 7.91 -8.88 6.43
CA ILE A 63 7.79 -7.52 6.94
C ILE A 63 8.10 -7.54 8.44
N LEU A 64 8.89 -6.56 8.89
CA LEU A 64 9.32 -6.39 10.28
C LEU A 64 8.48 -5.36 11.05
N ASP A 65 7.72 -4.52 10.35
CA ASP A 65 6.84 -3.52 10.95
C ASP A 65 5.62 -4.16 11.62
N ASP A 66 5.25 -3.65 12.80
CA ASP A 66 4.09 -4.10 13.57
C ASP A 66 2.75 -3.79 12.86
N LYS A 67 2.75 -2.80 11.96
CA LYS A 67 1.57 -2.34 11.24
C LYS A 67 1.92 -2.02 9.78
N LEU A 68 1.03 -2.43 8.88
CA LEU A 68 1.13 -2.14 7.45
C LEU A 68 0.86 -0.66 7.13
N VAL A 69 -0.05 -0.02 7.89
CA VAL A 69 -0.20 1.44 7.92
C VAL A 69 0.48 1.95 9.19
N ASN A 70 1.62 2.61 8.98
CA ASN A 70 2.49 3.15 10.01
C ASN A 70 2.57 4.70 9.90
N PRO A 71 3.28 5.41 10.80
CA PRO A 71 3.38 6.87 10.73
C PRO A 71 4.05 7.43 9.45
N GLN A 72 4.77 6.62 8.68
CA GLN A 72 5.36 7.01 7.38
C GLN A 72 4.37 6.83 6.22
N SER A 73 3.19 6.28 6.49
CA SER A 73 2.20 5.97 5.47
C SER A 73 1.51 7.23 4.97
N THR A 74 1.43 7.37 3.65
CA THR A 74 0.75 8.50 3.01
C THR A 74 -0.54 8.04 2.37
N LEU A 75 -1.67 8.65 2.71
CA LEU A 75 -2.95 8.45 2.01
C LEU A 75 -2.83 8.96 0.56
N LYS A 76 -3.11 8.10 -0.41
CA LYS A 76 -3.02 8.42 -1.85
C LYS A 76 -4.38 8.48 -2.54
N ILE A 77 -5.33 7.69 -2.08
CA ILE A 77 -6.68 7.63 -2.61
C ILE A 77 -7.65 7.58 -1.45
N GLU A 78 -8.68 8.43 -1.51
CA GLU A 78 -9.86 8.38 -0.67
C GLU A 78 -11.06 8.53 -1.60
N CYS A 79 -11.92 7.53 -1.60
CA CYS A 79 -13.13 7.43 -2.42
C CYS A 79 -14.30 7.01 -1.54
#